data_AF-R6BA61-F1
#
_entry.id   AF-R6BA61-F1
#
_cell.length_a   1.000
_cell.length_b   1.000
_cell.length_c   1.000
_cell.angle_alpha   90.00
_cell.angle_beta   90.00
_cell.angle_gamma   90.00
#
_symmetry.space_group_name_H-M   'P 1'
#
loop_
_entity.id
_entity.type
_entity.pdbx_description
1 polymer ?
#
loop_
_entity_poly.entity_id
_entity_poly.type
_entity_poly.pdbx_seq_one_letter_code
_entity_poly.pdbx_strand_id
1 'polypeptide(L)' 'MITFKEFLTLSKDEQIKMYEQLNDHDKFLARMSDWAPGGVIVAKESTDPKDIQRQEEIMKQLEKAIEEGKVNLL' A
#
# COMPACT_ATOMS: atom_id res chain seq x y z
N MET A 1 13.86 11.28 -21.92
CA MET A 1 13.43 10.29 -20.92
C MET A 1 14.40 10.42 -19.77
N ILE A 2 13.93 10.82 -18.59
CA ILE A 2 14.78 10.97 -17.40
C ILE A 2 14.95 9.62 -16.70
N THR A 3 16.03 9.45 -15.96
CA THR A 3 16.25 8.23 -15.15
C THR A 3 15.63 8.37 -13.76
N PHE A 4 15.40 7.23 -13.09
CA PHE A 4 14.94 7.22 -11.70
C PHE A 4 15.87 8.01 -10.74
N LYS A 5 17.19 7.96 -10.95
CA LYS A 5 18.14 8.70 -10.10
C LYS A 5 17.99 10.22 -10.25
N GLU A 6 17.80 10.70 -11.47
CA GLU A 6 17.56 12.13 -11.74
C GLU A 6 16.20 12.56 -11.18
N PHE A 7 15.18 11.71 -11.31
CA PHE A 7 13.85 11.94 -10.75
C PHE A 7 13.86 12.20 -9.24
N LEU A 8 14.65 11.43 -8.48
CA LEU A 8 14.75 11.59 -7.02
C LEU A 8 15.39 12.92 -6.58
N THR A 9 16.15 13.59 -7.46
CA THR A 9 16.77 14.89 -7.14
C THR A 9 15.82 16.07 -7.30
N LEU A 10 14.66 15.86 -7.95
CA LEU A 10 13.65 16.87 -8.19
C LEU A 10 12.78 17.09 -6.95
N SER A 11 12.19 18.29 -6.83
CA SER A 11 11.16 18.56 -5.82
C SER A 11 9.88 17.74 -6.09
N LYS A 12 9.01 17.56 -5.09
CA LYS A 12 7.76 16.79 -5.27
C LYS A 12 6.86 17.34 -6.39
N ASP A 13 6.75 18.66 -6.52
CA ASP A 13 5.95 19.30 -7.58
C ASP A 13 6.53 19.05 -8.98
N GLU A 14 7.86 18.96 -9.08
CA GLU A 14 8.55 18.62 -10.33
C GLU A 14 8.49 17.12 -10.62
N GLN A 15 8.60 16.26 -9.60
CA GLN A 15 8.41 14.81 -9.72
C GLN A 15 7.03 14.49 -10.30
N ILE A 16 5.95 15.17 -9.85
CA ILE A 16 4.60 14.97 -10.40
C ILE A 16 4.56 15.27 -11.91
N LYS A 17 5.17 16.38 -12.34
CA LYS A 17 5.21 16.77 -13.76
C LYS A 17 6.09 15.86 -14.61
N MET A 18 7.17 15.34 -14.01
CA MET A 18 8.18 14.57 -14.73
C MET A 18 7.96 13.05 -14.69
N TYR A 19 7.02 12.57 -13.86
CA TYR A 19 6.71 11.14 -13.73
C TYR A 19 6.30 10.50 -15.07
N GLU A 20 5.56 11.22 -15.91
CA GLU A 20 5.16 10.71 -17.23
C GLU A 20 6.34 10.55 -18.19
N GLN A 21 7.46 11.26 -17.95
CA GLN A 21 8.68 11.21 -18.76
C GLN A 21 9.64 10.07 -18.37
N LEU A 22 9.30 9.28 -17.36
CA LEU A 22 10.02 8.06 -16.96
C LEU A 22 9.66 6.89 -17.89
N ASN A 23 10.58 5.95 -18.06
CA ASN A 23 10.25 4.64 -18.63
C ASN A 23 9.47 3.79 -17.61
N ASP A 24 8.86 2.70 -18.07
CA ASP A 24 8.01 1.86 -17.22
C ASP A 24 8.75 1.24 -16.03
N HIS A 25 10.02 0.88 -16.23
CA HIS A 25 10.88 0.37 -15.15
C HIS A 25 11.14 1.43 -14.07
N ASP A 26 11.46 2.66 -14.48
CA ASP A 26 11.76 3.76 -13.57
C ASP A 26 10.49 4.34 -12.92
N LYS A 27 9.33 4.25 -13.60
CA LYS A 27 8.00 4.52 -13.01
C LYS A 27 7.72 3.55 -11.87
N PHE A 28 8.01 2.26 -12.07
CA PHE A 28 7.85 1.26 -11.03
C PHE A 28 8.72 1.58 -9.81
N LEU A 29 10.00 1.91 -10.02
CA LEU A 29 10.91 2.30 -8.93
C LEU A 29 10.43 3.57 -8.20
N ALA A 30 9.95 4.58 -8.93
CA ALA A 30 9.39 5.79 -8.34
C ALA A 30 8.16 5.52 -7.45
N ARG A 31 7.24 4.66 -7.92
CA ARG A 31 6.06 4.27 -7.15
C ARG A 31 6.41 3.47 -5.89
N MET A 32 7.39 2.56 -5.98
CA MET A 32 7.88 1.79 -4.84
C MET A 32 8.64 2.67 -3.85
N SER A 33 9.34 3.70 -4.32
CA SER A 33 10.06 4.65 -3.47
C SER A 33 9.14 5.61 -2.72
N ASP A 34 7.99 5.98 -3.29
CA ASP A 34 6.95 6.76 -2.60
C ASP A 34 6.24 5.92 -1.53
N TRP A 35 6.26 4.60 -1.69
CA TRP A 35 5.81 3.66 -0.67
C TRP A 35 6.86 3.51 0.42
N ALA A 36 6.92 4.50 1.33
CA ALA A 36 7.82 4.44 2.48
C ALA A 36 7.56 3.16 3.30
N PRO A 37 8.56 2.28 3.52
CA PRO A 37 8.43 1.18 4.46
C PRO A 37 8.38 1.78 5.87
N GLY A 38 7.16 1.93 6.39
CA GLY A 38 6.90 2.72 7.61
C GLY A 38 5.75 3.71 7.48
N GLY A 39 5.10 3.81 6.31
CA GLY A 39 3.76 4.37 6.21
C GLY A 39 2.81 3.53 7.03
N VAL A 40 2.68 3.86 8.32
CA VAL A 40 1.67 3.26 9.20
C VAL A 40 0.34 3.54 8.51
N ILE A 41 -0.29 2.49 7.99
CA ILE A 41 -1.72 2.55 7.69
C ILE A 41 -2.36 2.74 9.06
N VAL A 42 -2.59 3.99 9.44
CA VAL A 42 -3.45 4.32 10.57
C VAL A 42 -4.84 4.00 10.06
N ALA A 43 -5.20 2.73 10.11
CA ALA A 43 -6.57 2.30 9.98
C ALA A 43 -7.31 2.98 11.13
N LYS A 44 -8.01 4.08 10.84
CA LYS A 44 -8.95 4.65 11.79
C LYS A 44 -10.02 3.59 12.01
N GLU A 45 -10.25 3.22 13.26
CA GLU A 45 -11.38 2.37 13.61
C GLU A 45 -12.64 3.01 13.03
N SER A 46 -13.34 2.26 12.18
CA SER A 46 -14.61 2.73 11.63
C SER A 46 -15.63 2.74 12.76
N THR A 47 -16.34 3.85 12.92
CA THR A 47 -17.46 3.96 13.87
C THR A 47 -18.79 3.56 13.22
N ASP A 48 -18.79 3.19 11.93
CA ASP A 48 -19.99 2.72 11.24
C ASP A 48 -20.35 1.29 11.72
N PRO A 49 -21.56 1.06 12.24
CA PRO A 49 -22.00 -0.26 12.69
C PRO A 49 -21.89 -1.35 11.62
N LYS A 50 -22.03 -1.02 10.34
CA LYS A 50 -21.91 -1.99 9.24
C LYS A 50 -20.47 -2.44 9.04
N ASP A 51 -19.52 -1.53 9.20
CA ASP A 51 -18.10 -1.85 9.09
C ASP A 51 -17.66 -2.72 10.27
N ILE A 52 -18.15 -2.42 11.48
CA ILE A 52 -17.88 -3.23 12.69
C ILE A 52 -18.41 -4.66 12.49
N GLN A 53 -19.67 -4.83 12.06
CA GLN A 53 -20.25 -6.15 11.80
C GLN A 53 -19.45 -6.93 10.74
N ARG A 54 -19.02 -6.25 9.68
CA ARG A 54 -18.20 -6.87 8.63
C ARG A 54 -16.83 -7.29 9.14
N GLN A 55 -16.20 -6.49 10.01
CA GLN A 55 -14.92 -6.83 10.63
C GLN A 55 -15.04 -8.05 11.54
N GLU A 56 -16.09 -8.12 12.36
CA GLU A 56 -16.38 -9.29 13.21
C GLU A 56 -16.58 -10.57 12.39
N GLU A 57 -17.30 -10.47 11.27
CA GLU A 57 -17.52 -11.62 10.38
C GLU A 57 -16.21 -12.10 9.73
N ILE A 58 -15.37 -11.17 9.27
CA ILE A 58 -14.06 -11.48 8.70
C ILE A 58 -13.16 -12.18 9.74
N MET A 59 -13.12 -11.66 10.97
CA MET A 59 -12.33 -12.26 12.05
C MET A 59 -12.80 -13.68 12.36
N LYS A 60 -14.11 -13.91 12.45
CA LYS A 60 -14.68 -15.24 12.71
C LYS A 60 -14.35 -16.25 11.60
N GLN A 61 -14.38 -15.82 10.34
CA GLN A 61 -13.99 -16.67 9.21
C GLN A 61 -12.49 -16.98 9.24
N LEU A 62 -11.67 -16.01 9.63
CA LEU A 62 -10.23 -16.17 9.72
C LEU A 62 -9.84 -17.15 10.84
N GLU A 63 -10.43 -17.02 12.03
CA GLU A 63 -10.23 -17.95 13.15
C GLU A 63 -10.57 -19.38 12.74
N LYS A 64 -11.73 -19.57 12.11
CA LYS A 64 -12.14 -20.88 11.60
C LYS A 64 -11.17 -21.43 10.56
N ALA A 65 -10.65 -20.60 9.67
CA ALA A 65 -9.70 -21.02 8.65
C ALA A 65 -8.33 -21.40 9.24
N ILE A 66 -7.93 -20.77 10.35
CA ILE A 66 -6.72 -21.12 11.12
C ILE A 66 -6.94 -22.47 11.83
N GLU A 67 -8.08 -22.67 12.49
CA GLU A 67 -8.43 -23.95 13.14
C GLU A 67 -8.49 -25.10 12.14
N GLU A 68 -9.04 -24.86 10.95
CA GLU A 68 -9.09 -25.83 9.86
C GLU A 68 -7.74 -26.04 9.16
N GLY A 69 -6.68 -25.33 9.58
CA GLY A 69 -5.34 -25.41 9.00
C GLY A 69 -5.25 -24.93 7.55
N LYS A 70 -6.25 -24.19 7.07
CA LYS A 70 -6.31 -23.64 5.70
C LYS A 70 -5.50 -22.35 5.55
N VAL A 71 -5.25 -21.67 6.66
CA VAL A 71 -4.44 -20.46 6.74
C VAL A 71 -3.39 -20.67 7.82
N ASN A 72 -2.12 -20.48 7.48
CA ASN A 72 -1.05 -20.42 8.46
C ASN A 72 -0.55 -18.98 8.53
N LEU A 73 -0.69 -18.33 9.69
CA LEU A 73 -0.26 -16.95 9.90
C LEU A 73 1.18 -16.86 10.44
N LEU A 74 1.98 -17.92 10.28
CA LEU A 74 3.40 -18.02 10.62
C LEU A 74 4.17 -18.73 9.51
#